data_AF-A0A955TXM8-F1
#
_entry.id   AF-A0A955TXM8-F1
#
_cell.length_a   1.000
_cell.length_b   1.000
_cell.length_c   1.000
_cell.angle_alpha   90.00
_cell.angle_beta   90.00
_cell.angle_gamma   90.00
#
_symmetry.space_group_name_H-M   'P 1'
#
loop_
_entity.id
_entity.type
_entity.pdbx_description
1 polymer ?
#
loop_
_entity_poly.entity_id
_entity_poly.type
_entity_poly.pdbx_seq_one_letter_code
_entity_poly.pdbx_strand_id
1 'polypeptide(L)'
;MMVLGREEPLVKNKLVYAFNEISGEVELSKVEDDGLNRYSFLWRGEFDRRNARFADLIRHIGAHLNQDPCWFLVWGTPRRDRNLVPDPKIDQRETEGWATHKGEVITIGQKMDEPDNITGPEPAGHTHQYGDGGTFLLMGDVPAATDLVGPPAEKTLRKFAETREMAPSSPFLSFVRERGLTLAYFLRDNQSQLGMITVTPHQLNLDSLKENGFADTLHDGDDALLAWGVPHWQ
;
A
#
# COMPACT_ATOMS: atom_id res chain seq x y z
N MET A 1 0.94 -17.07 -11.99
CA MET A 1 1.79 -17.60 -10.92
C MET A 1 2.03 -16.47 -9.94
N MET A 2 1.57 -16.62 -8.70
CA MET A 2 1.84 -15.67 -7.62
C MET A 2 3.02 -16.19 -6.81
N VAL A 3 4.05 -15.37 -6.65
CA VAL A 3 5.23 -15.67 -5.83
C VAL A 3 5.13 -14.87 -4.54
N LEU A 4 5.32 -15.54 -3.42
CA LEU A 4 5.23 -14.97 -2.08
C LEU A 4 6.61 -14.93 -1.43
N GLY A 5 6.97 -13.76 -0.89
CA GLY A 5 8.10 -13.57 0.01
C GLY A 5 7.60 -13.14 1.39
N ARG A 6 8.08 -13.79 2.45
CA ARG A 6 7.82 -13.44 3.86
C ARG A 6 9.08 -12.95 4.55
N GLU A 7 9.02 -11.72 5.07
CA GLU A 7 10.11 -11.06 5.80
C GLU A 7 9.72 -10.94 7.29
N GLU A 8 10.19 -11.83 8.17
CA GLU A 8 9.95 -11.80 9.63
C GLU A 8 11.26 -11.49 10.41
N PRO A 9 11.25 -10.66 11.49
CA PRO A 9 10.42 -9.48 11.75
C PRO A 9 11.14 -8.23 11.20
N LEU A 10 10.70 -7.77 10.02
CA LEU A 10 11.30 -6.67 9.23
C LEU A 10 12.83 -6.74 9.05
N VAL A 11 13.30 -7.69 8.24
CA VAL A 11 14.66 -7.64 7.70
C VAL A 11 14.78 -6.50 6.67
N LYS A 12 15.97 -5.88 6.62
CA LYS A 12 16.39 -4.83 5.66
C LYS A 12 15.95 -5.13 4.24
N ASN A 13 14.90 -4.45 3.77
CA ASN A 13 14.48 -4.55 2.39
C ASN A 13 15.37 -3.67 1.50
N LYS A 14 16.52 -4.22 1.07
CA LYS A 14 17.54 -3.55 0.26
C LYS A 14 17.07 -3.14 -1.15
N LEU A 15 15.79 -3.23 -1.48
CA LEU A 15 15.31 -3.03 -2.85
C LEU A 15 14.16 -2.02 -2.98
N VAL A 16 13.67 -1.49 -1.87
CA VAL A 16 12.65 -0.44 -1.91
C VAL A 16 13.27 0.85 -1.44
N TYR A 17 12.90 2.00 -2.00
CA TYR A 17 13.33 3.29 -1.46
C TYR A 17 12.38 3.74 -0.35
N ALA A 18 12.91 4.23 0.77
CA ALA A 18 12.14 4.85 1.84
C ALA A 18 12.41 6.35 1.88
N PHE A 19 11.39 7.11 2.27
CA PHE A 19 11.57 8.51 2.62
C PHE A 19 12.04 8.63 4.06
N ASN A 20 13.21 9.23 4.26
CA ASN A 20 13.71 9.56 5.58
C ASN A 20 13.14 10.92 5.99
N GLU A 21 12.23 10.91 6.95
CA GLU A 21 11.55 12.14 7.38
C GLU A 21 12.45 13.13 8.13
N ILE A 22 13.62 12.67 8.59
CA ILE A 22 14.64 13.47 9.29
C ILE A 22 15.52 14.19 8.28
N SER A 23 16.09 13.46 7.30
CA SER A 23 16.96 14.07 6.29
C SER A 23 16.17 14.71 5.14
N GLY A 24 14.92 14.30 4.93
CA GLY A 24 14.13 14.67 3.76
C GLY A 24 14.59 13.99 2.47
N GLU A 25 15.46 12.99 2.57
CA GLU A 25 16.02 12.28 1.42
C GLU A 25 15.31 10.96 1.18
N VAL A 26 15.40 10.49 -0.07
CA VAL A 26 14.96 9.15 -0.47
C VAL A 26 16.18 8.24 -0.42
N GLU A 27 16.16 7.25 0.46
CA GLU A 27 17.26 6.30 0.64
C GLU A 27 16.79 4.87 0.44
N LEU A 28 17.71 3.92 0.28
CA LEU A 28 17.35 2.51 0.26
C LEU A 28 16.72 2.13 1.62
N SER A 29 15.52 1.55 1.57
CA SER A 29 14.70 1.21 2.72
C SER A 29 15.46 0.27 3.65
N LYS A 30 15.83 0.83 4.81
CA LYS A 30 16.31 0.09 5.97
C LYS A 30 15.36 0.30 7.14
N VAL A 31 14.06 0.39 6.83
CA VAL A 31 13.05 0.64 7.85
C VAL A 31 12.95 -0.63 8.69
N GLU A 32 13.41 -0.52 9.94
CA GLU A 32 13.40 -1.58 10.94
C GLU A 32 12.28 -1.25 11.95
N ASP A 33 11.32 -2.16 12.11
CA ASP A 33 10.26 -2.15 13.13
C ASP A 33 9.96 -3.62 13.49
N ASP A 34 10.51 -4.08 14.60
CA ASP A 34 10.47 -5.48 15.04
C ASP A 34 9.07 -5.95 15.46
N GLY A 35 8.11 -5.03 15.60
CA GLY A 35 6.74 -5.31 16.00
C GLY A 35 5.77 -5.57 14.85
N LEU A 36 6.24 -5.54 13.59
CA LEU A 36 5.38 -5.70 12.41
C LEU A 36 5.87 -6.83 11.49
N ASN A 37 4.92 -7.53 10.88
CA ASN A 37 5.20 -8.52 9.84
C ASN A 37 5.07 -7.85 8.47
N ARG A 38 5.95 -8.22 7.53
CA ARG A 38 5.89 -7.76 6.15
C ARG A 38 5.86 -8.93 5.18
N TYR A 39 4.92 -8.85 4.25
CA TYR A 39 4.71 -9.83 3.20
C TYR A 39 4.78 -9.14 1.84
N SER A 40 5.47 -9.77 0.90
CA SER A 40 5.63 -9.33 -0.48
C SER A 40 4.96 -10.33 -1.41
N PHE A 41 4.01 -9.89 -2.22
CA PHE A 41 3.27 -10.71 -3.17
C PHE A 41 3.56 -10.22 -4.59
N LEU A 42 4.12 -11.07 -5.45
CA LEU A 42 4.45 -10.72 -6.84
C LEU A 42 3.68 -11.58 -7.84
N TRP A 43 2.97 -10.93 -8.77
CA TRP A 43 2.30 -11.63 -9.85
C TRP A 43 3.20 -11.82 -11.07
N ARG A 44 3.53 -13.09 -11.36
CA ARG A 44 4.29 -13.55 -12.55
C ARG A 44 3.44 -14.34 -13.56
N GLY A 45 2.11 -14.30 -13.45
CA GLY A 45 1.21 -15.00 -14.38
C GLY A 45 0.73 -14.15 -15.56
N GLU A 46 -0.30 -14.65 -16.26
CA GLU A 46 -0.96 -13.92 -17.34
C GLU A 46 -1.49 -12.55 -16.87
N PHE A 47 -1.28 -11.52 -17.69
CA PHE A 47 -1.54 -10.13 -17.31
C PHE A 47 -3.01 -9.84 -17.00
N ASP A 48 -3.92 -10.44 -17.77
CA ASP A 48 -5.37 -10.28 -17.66
C ASP A 48 -5.95 -10.86 -16.36
N ARG A 49 -5.29 -11.85 -15.76
CA ARG A 49 -5.72 -12.47 -14.50
C ARG A 49 -5.19 -11.80 -13.23
N ARG A 50 -4.23 -10.86 -13.36
CA ARG A 50 -3.52 -10.30 -12.19
C ARG A 50 -4.44 -9.60 -11.20
N ASN A 51 -5.43 -8.85 -11.69
CA ASN A 51 -6.31 -8.04 -10.84
C ASN A 51 -7.21 -8.94 -10.02
N ALA A 52 -7.86 -9.92 -10.67
CA ALA A 52 -8.67 -10.92 -9.98
C ALA A 52 -7.87 -11.66 -8.89
N ARG A 53 -6.61 -11.98 -9.17
CA ARG A 53 -5.74 -12.68 -8.21
C ARG A 53 -5.35 -11.84 -7.00
N PHE A 54 -5.01 -10.56 -7.19
CA PHE A 54 -4.81 -9.66 -6.06
C PHE A 54 -6.12 -9.39 -5.30
N ALA A 55 -7.25 -9.31 -6.00
CA ALA A 55 -8.56 -9.16 -5.38
C ALA A 55 -8.90 -10.32 -4.44
N ASP A 56 -8.74 -11.56 -4.92
CA ASP A 56 -8.98 -12.75 -4.11
C ASP A 56 -8.04 -12.80 -2.89
N LEU A 57 -6.77 -12.44 -3.08
CA LEU A 57 -5.78 -12.38 -2.01
C LEU A 57 -6.15 -11.35 -0.94
N ILE A 58 -6.53 -10.13 -1.33
CA ILE A 58 -6.95 -9.08 -0.39
C ILE A 58 -8.20 -9.53 0.38
N ARG A 59 -9.19 -10.10 -0.31
CA ARG A 59 -10.39 -10.67 0.33
C ARG A 59 -10.04 -11.74 1.35
N HIS A 60 -9.11 -12.64 1.02
CA HIS A 60 -8.67 -13.69 1.94
C HIS A 60 -7.95 -13.10 3.16
N ILE A 61 -7.09 -12.10 2.97
CA ILE A 61 -6.42 -11.42 4.09
C ILE A 61 -7.46 -10.72 4.98
N GLY A 62 -8.37 -9.94 4.41
CA GLY A 62 -9.42 -9.25 5.17
C GLY A 62 -10.31 -10.22 5.95
N ALA A 63 -10.73 -11.32 5.34
CA ALA A 63 -11.51 -12.36 6.00
C ALA A 63 -10.74 -13.06 7.13
N HIS A 64 -9.44 -13.35 6.91
CA HIS A 64 -8.58 -13.97 7.92
C HIS A 64 -8.38 -13.07 9.14
N LEU A 65 -8.24 -11.76 8.91
CA LEU A 65 -8.07 -10.77 9.96
C LEU A 65 -9.40 -10.32 10.59
N ASN A 66 -10.54 -10.67 9.98
CA ASN A 66 -11.86 -10.16 10.35
C ASN A 66 -11.90 -8.62 10.37
N GLN A 67 -11.38 -8.01 9.30
CA GLN A 67 -11.24 -6.56 9.16
C GLN A 67 -11.75 -6.11 7.80
N ASP A 68 -12.53 -5.03 7.79
CA ASP A 68 -13.01 -4.44 6.54
C ASP A 68 -11.91 -3.59 5.86
N PRO A 69 -11.82 -3.64 4.52
CA PRO A 69 -10.89 -2.85 3.75
C PRO A 69 -11.39 -1.42 3.52
N CYS A 70 -10.52 -0.44 3.71
CA CYS A 70 -10.76 0.94 3.31
C CYS A 70 -9.63 1.44 2.39
N TRP A 71 -10.03 1.89 1.21
CA TRP A 71 -9.12 2.49 0.24
C TRP A 71 -8.87 3.96 0.55
N PHE A 72 -7.61 4.33 0.40
CA PHE A 72 -7.15 5.71 0.49
C PHE A 72 -6.42 6.10 -0.79
N LEU A 73 -6.80 7.24 -1.35
CA LEU A 73 -6.14 7.89 -2.46
C LEU A 73 -5.47 9.16 -1.93
N VAL A 74 -4.19 9.36 -2.19
CA VAL A 74 -3.43 10.54 -1.74
C VAL A 74 -2.99 11.36 -2.93
N TRP A 75 -3.14 12.68 -2.86
CA TRP A 75 -2.53 13.60 -3.82
C TRP A 75 -2.09 14.90 -3.13
N GLY A 76 -1.21 15.66 -3.76
CA GLY A 76 -0.78 16.96 -3.24
C GLY A 76 -1.94 17.97 -3.26
N THR A 77 -2.10 18.74 -2.19
CA THR A 77 -3.08 19.84 -2.14
C THR A 77 -2.63 20.94 -3.11
N PRO A 78 -3.46 21.35 -4.09
CA PRO A 78 -3.12 22.48 -4.95
C PRO A 78 -2.98 23.74 -4.11
N ARG A 79 -1.87 24.47 -4.26
CA ARG A 79 -1.68 25.76 -3.58
C ARG A 79 -2.70 26.77 -4.12
N ARG A 80 -3.56 27.28 -3.25
CA ARG A 80 -4.65 28.25 -3.50
C ARG A 80 -4.21 29.62 -4.07
N ASP A 81 -2.96 29.79 -4.49
CA ASP A 81 -2.40 31.10 -4.84
C ASP A 81 -2.93 31.67 -6.19
N ARG A 82 -3.93 31.02 -6.78
CA ARG A 82 -4.70 31.55 -7.90
C ARG A 82 -6.18 31.26 -7.65
N ASN A 83 -6.90 32.28 -7.16
CA ASN A 83 -8.36 32.45 -7.15
C ASN A 83 -9.23 31.18 -7.06
N LEU A 84 -9.91 30.98 -5.93
CA LEU A 84 -11.25 30.36 -5.69
C LEU A 84 -11.89 29.36 -6.70
N VAL A 85 -11.13 28.76 -7.61
CA VAL A 85 -11.60 27.76 -8.55
C VAL A 85 -11.67 26.44 -7.78
N PRO A 86 -12.85 25.79 -7.70
CA PRO A 86 -12.97 24.45 -7.17
C PRO A 86 -11.93 23.55 -7.83
N ASP A 87 -11.24 22.72 -7.05
CA ASP A 87 -10.29 21.77 -7.63
C ASP A 87 -11.10 20.72 -8.40
N PRO A 88 -11.06 20.70 -9.74
CA PRO A 88 -11.90 19.82 -10.54
C PRO A 88 -11.67 18.34 -10.19
N LYS A 89 -10.50 18.00 -9.61
CA LYS A 89 -10.22 16.65 -9.13
C LYS A 89 -11.03 16.29 -7.90
N ILE A 90 -11.16 17.22 -6.95
CA ILE A 90 -11.89 16.97 -5.70
C ILE A 90 -13.37 16.76 -6.01
N ASP A 91 -13.95 17.67 -6.80
CA ASP A 91 -15.35 17.58 -7.20
C ASP A 91 -15.60 16.27 -7.97
N GLN A 92 -14.71 15.89 -8.90
CA GLN A 92 -14.82 14.62 -9.60
C GLN A 92 -14.77 13.42 -8.65
N ARG A 93 -13.82 13.38 -7.70
CA ARG A 93 -13.71 12.24 -6.77
C ARG A 93 -14.91 12.14 -5.83
N GLU A 94 -15.46 13.27 -5.41
CA GLU A 94 -16.72 13.29 -4.66
C GLU A 94 -17.87 12.70 -5.48
N THR A 95 -17.95 12.99 -6.80
CA THR A 95 -18.94 12.35 -7.67
C THR A 95 -18.72 10.86 -7.91
N GLU A 96 -17.49 10.37 -7.73
CA GLU A 96 -17.13 8.94 -7.79
C GLU A 96 -17.30 8.22 -6.43
N GLY A 97 -17.83 8.92 -5.43
CA GLY A 97 -18.15 8.39 -4.11
C GLY A 97 -17.00 8.38 -3.11
N TRP A 98 -15.94 9.15 -3.35
CA TRP A 98 -14.87 9.34 -2.37
C TRP A 98 -15.24 10.43 -1.37
N ALA A 99 -15.05 10.17 -0.08
CA ALA A 99 -15.02 11.21 0.94
C ALA A 99 -13.64 11.91 0.87
N THR A 100 -13.61 13.21 0.59
CA THR A 100 -12.34 13.95 0.45
C THR A 100 -12.04 14.82 1.66
N HIS A 101 -10.78 14.82 2.08
CA HIS A 101 -10.30 15.50 3.28
C HIS A 101 -9.04 16.29 2.95
N LYS A 102 -9.08 17.60 3.14
CA LYS A 102 -8.01 18.52 2.74
C LYS A 102 -7.11 18.82 3.93
N GLY A 103 -5.84 18.45 3.82
CA GLY A 103 -4.75 18.95 4.66
C GLY A 103 -4.06 20.15 4.02
N GLU A 104 -3.06 20.70 4.72
CA GLU A 104 -2.28 21.85 4.24
C GLU A 104 -1.51 21.53 2.96
N VAL A 105 -0.88 20.35 2.90
CA VAL A 105 0.00 19.93 1.80
C VAL A 105 -0.51 18.72 1.01
N ILE A 106 -1.40 17.93 1.59
CA ILE A 106 -2.00 16.74 0.95
C ILE A 106 -3.51 16.72 1.10
N THR A 107 -4.16 16.11 0.13
CA THR A 107 -5.58 15.76 0.19
C THR A 107 -5.69 14.24 0.17
N ILE A 108 -6.57 13.72 1.04
CA ILE A 108 -6.86 12.30 1.17
C ILE A 108 -8.29 12.06 0.70
N GLY A 109 -8.45 11.18 -0.28
CA GLY A 109 -9.72 10.56 -0.61
C GLY A 109 -9.85 9.25 0.17
N GLN A 110 -11.01 9.02 0.77
CA GLN A 110 -11.36 7.81 1.49
C GLN A 110 -12.56 7.14 0.82
N LYS A 111 -12.48 5.83 0.59
CA LYS A 111 -13.58 5.03 0.06
C LYS A 111 -13.64 3.68 0.77
N MET A 112 -14.79 3.42 1.39
CA MET A 112 -15.10 2.11 1.95
C MET A 112 -15.51 1.20 0.80
N ASP A 113 -14.88 0.04 0.67
CA ASP A 113 -15.36 -1.04 -0.20
C ASP A 113 -15.86 -2.17 0.69
N GLU A 114 -16.98 -2.78 0.32
CA GLU A 114 -17.36 -4.05 0.91
C GLU A 114 -16.34 -5.10 0.47
N PRO A 115 -15.96 -6.07 1.33
CA PRO A 115 -14.99 -7.10 0.97
C PRO A 115 -15.30 -7.76 -0.38
N ASP A 116 -16.56 -8.07 -0.65
CA ASP A 116 -17.03 -8.72 -1.89
C ASP A 116 -16.89 -7.84 -3.15
N ASN A 117 -16.74 -6.53 -2.98
CA ASN A 117 -16.60 -5.56 -4.07
C ASN A 117 -15.13 -5.28 -4.45
N ILE A 118 -14.16 -5.88 -3.77
CA ILE A 118 -12.76 -5.77 -4.17
C ILE A 118 -12.57 -6.48 -5.51
N THR A 119 -12.27 -5.69 -6.55
CA THR A 119 -12.04 -6.18 -7.92
C THR A 119 -10.56 -6.25 -8.31
N GLY A 120 -9.68 -5.72 -7.47
CA GLY A 120 -8.26 -5.67 -7.78
C GLY A 120 -7.41 -4.97 -6.74
N PRO A 121 -6.18 -4.60 -7.12
CA PRO A 121 -5.27 -3.81 -6.28
C PRO A 121 -5.76 -2.38 -6.05
N GLU A 122 -6.85 -1.97 -6.66
CA GLU A 122 -7.39 -0.62 -6.58
C GLU A 122 -8.91 -0.73 -6.52
N PRO A 123 -9.60 0.28 -5.95
CA PRO A 123 -11.06 0.24 -5.88
C PRO A 123 -11.68 0.23 -7.27
N ALA A 124 -12.85 -0.40 -7.38
CA ALA A 124 -13.56 -0.52 -8.65
C ALA A 124 -13.84 0.87 -9.27
N GLY A 125 -13.62 0.98 -10.58
CA GLY A 125 -13.81 2.23 -11.32
C GLY A 125 -12.69 3.26 -11.12
N HIS A 126 -11.65 2.96 -10.34
CA HIS A 126 -10.47 3.82 -10.27
C HIS A 126 -9.77 3.84 -11.62
N THR A 127 -9.80 5.00 -12.27
CA THR A 127 -9.02 5.26 -13.49
C THR A 127 -7.87 6.18 -13.12
N HIS A 128 -6.64 5.75 -13.39
CA HIS A 128 -5.48 6.60 -13.26
C HIS A 128 -5.57 7.73 -14.28
N GLN A 129 -5.96 8.90 -13.83
CA GLN A 129 -5.82 10.12 -14.60
C GLN A 129 -4.43 10.71 -14.35
N TYR A 130 -3.90 11.43 -15.33
CA TYR A 130 -2.62 12.13 -15.19
C TYR A 130 -2.68 13.08 -13.98
N GLY A 131 -1.88 12.78 -12.96
CA GLY A 131 -1.80 13.57 -11.73
C GLY A 131 -2.70 13.11 -10.58
N ASP A 132 -3.28 11.91 -10.63
CA ASP A 132 -3.66 11.19 -9.41
C ASP A 132 -2.41 10.77 -8.64
N GLY A 133 -2.42 10.79 -7.31
CA GLY A 133 -1.26 10.34 -6.53
C GLY A 133 -1.31 8.85 -6.20
N GLY A 134 -0.82 8.47 -5.01
CA GLY A 134 -0.66 7.08 -4.60
C GLY A 134 -1.92 6.51 -3.94
N THR A 135 -2.23 5.24 -4.21
CA THR A 135 -3.33 4.50 -3.60
C THR A 135 -2.79 3.47 -2.62
N PHE A 136 -3.41 3.35 -1.45
CA PHE A 136 -3.12 2.31 -0.47
C PHE A 136 -4.40 1.85 0.22
N LEU A 137 -4.32 0.68 0.85
CA LEU A 137 -5.41 0.05 1.58
C LEU A 137 -5.04 -0.03 3.06
N LEU A 138 -5.97 0.35 3.93
CA LEU A 138 -5.92 0.02 5.36
C LEU A 138 -7.02 -0.96 5.71
N MET A 139 -6.69 -1.97 6.51
CA MET A 139 -7.64 -2.90 7.13
C MET A 139 -7.49 -2.79 8.64
N GLY A 140 -8.61 -2.80 9.36
CA GLY A 140 -8.67 -2.62 10.82
C GLY A 140 -9.69 -1.57 11.23
N ASP A 141 -9.50 -0.97 12.40
CA ASP A 141 -10.27 0.19 12.84
C ASP A 141 -9.87 1.41 11.99
N VAL A 142 -10.52 1.51 10.82
CA VAL A 142 -10.21 2.49 9.79
C VAL A 142 -10.13 3.90 10.39
N PRO A 143 -8.94 4.55 10.36
CA PRO A 143 -8.81 5.89 10.90
C PRO A 143 -9.59 6.88 10.05
N ALA A 144 -10.05 7.97 10.66
CA ALA A 144 -10.56 9.09 9.91
C ALA A 144 -9.45 9.64 8.99
N ALA A 145 -9.78 10.01 7.76
CA ALA A 145 -8.81 10.60 6.84
C ALA A 145 -8.12 11.87 7.40
N THR A 146 -8.76 12.57 8.35
CA THR A 146 -8.15 13.69 9.09
C THR A 146 -6.93 13.29 9.93
N ASP A 147 -6.87 12.04 10.39
CA ASP A 147 -5.73 11.52 11.14
C ASP A 147 -4.53 11.26 10.21
N LEU A 148 -4.79 11.08 8.91
CA LEU A 148 -3.76 10.80 7.89
C LEU A 148 -3.16 12.06 7.27
N VAL A 149 -3.88 13.19 7.31
CA VAL A 149 -3.36 14.48 6.80
C VAL A 149 -2.41 15.19 7.77
N GLY A 150 -2.24 14.67 9.00
CA GLY A 150 -1.32 15.22 10.00
C GLY A 150 -0.18 14.25 10.36
N PRO A 151 0.78 14.69 11.21
CA PRO A 151 1.83 13.81 11.72
C PRO A 151 1.26 12.61 12.49
N PRO A 152 1.86 11.41 12.36
CA PRO A 152 3.11 11.10 11.66
C PRO A 152 2.94 10.70 10.18
N ALA A 153 1.70 10.62 9.66
CA ALA A 153 1.44 10.09 8.32
C ALA A 153 1.72 11.10 7.19
N GLU A 154 1.47 12.38 7.44
CA GLU A 154 1.47 13.44 6.43
C GLU A 154 2.67 13.42 5.49
N LYS A 155 3.90 13.33 6.03
CA LYS A 155 5.13 13.39 5.24
C LYS A 155 5.27 12.18 4.32
N THR A 156 5.06 10.97 4.85
CA THR A 156 5.14 9.72 4.08
C THR A 156 4.08 9.70 2.99
N LEU A 157 2.84 10.09 3.31
CA LEU A 157 1.74 10.12 2.35
C LEU A 157 1.93 11.21 1.28
N ARG A 158 2.44 12.39 1.65
CA ARG A 158 2.87 13.40 0.67
C ARG A 158 3.88 12.83 -0.29
N LYS A 159 4.81 12.04 0.22
CA LYS A 159 5.82 11.43 -0.62
C LYS A 159 5.22 10.36 -1.54
N PHE A 160 4.26 9.56 -1.07
CA PHE A 160 3.49 8.64 -1.93
C PHE A 160 2.76 9.38 -3.07
N ALA A 161 2.22 10.56 -2.80
CA ALA A 161 1.59 11.40 -3.83
C ALA A 161 2.58 11.91 -4.89
N GLU A 162 3.84 12.15 -4.51
CA GLU A 162 4.90 12.63 -5.41
C GLU A 162 5.61 11.50 -6.17
N THR A 163 5.80 10.36 -5.51
CA THR A 163 6.61 9.23 -5.99
C THR A 163 5.94 7.93 -5.54
N ARG A 164 5.29 7.25 -6.49
CA ARG A 164 4.40 6.09 -6.25
C ARG A 164 5.12 4.81 -5.79
N GLU A 165 6.45 4.82 -5.71
CA GLU A 165 7.28 3.61 -5.53
C GLU A 165 8.16 3.71 -4.27
N MET A 166 7.56 3.90 -3.10
CA MET A 166 8.32 3.96 -1.85
C MET A 166 7.75 3.08 -0.74
N ALA A 167 8.66 2.63 0.12
CA ALA A 167 8.33 2.06 1.40
C ALA A 167 7.87 3.20 2.34
N PRO A 168 6.88 2.93 3.20
CA PRO A 168 6.50 3.86 4.25
C PRO A 168 7.65 4.10 5.26
N SER A 169 7.67 5.27 5.90
CA SER A 169 8.68 5.61 6.91
C SER A 169 8.48 4.83 8.21
N SER A 170 9.54 4.73 9.03
CA SER A 170 9.45 4.12 10.37
C SER A 170 8.38 4.79 11.26
N PRO A 171 8.27 6.13 11.36
CA PRO A 171 7.18 6.77 12.10
C PRO A 171 5.77 6.38 11.63
N PHE A 172 5.56 6.26 10.32
CA PHE A 172 4.26 5.83 9.80
C PHE A 172 3.98 4.36 10.09
N LEU A 173 4.99 3.49 10.01
CA LEU A 173 4.84 2.08 10.40
C LEU A 173 4.53 1.94 11.90
N SER A 174 5.21 2.69 12.77
CA SER A 174 4.88 2.71 14.20
C SER A 174 3.45 3.20 14.44
N PHE A 175 2.95 4.19 13.68
CA PHE A 175 1.54 4.60 13.72
C PHE A 175 0.59 3.47 13.30
N VAL A 176 0.90 2.75 12.21
CA VAL A 176 0.13 1.58 11.75
C VAL A 176 0.05 0.53 12.87
N ARG A 177 1.19 0.24 13.53
CA ARG A 177 1.27 -0.69 14.67
C ARG A 177 0.42 -0.23 15.86
N GLU A 178 0.59 1.01 16.30
CA GLU A 178 -0.11 1.58 17.47
C GLU A 178 -1.63 1.57 17.30
N ARG A 179 -2.09 1.78 16.07
CA ARG A 179 -3.52 1.74 15.71
C ARG A 179 -4.03 0.33 15.39
N GLY A 180 -3.17 -0.69 15.43
CA GLY A 180 -3.55 -2.07 15.09
C GLY A 180 -3.99 -2.25 13.65
N LEU A 181 -3.45 -1.44 12.73
CA LEU A 181 -3.84 -1.40 11.32
C LEU A 181 -2.99 -2.36 10.49
N THR A 182 -3.58 -2.88 9.43
CA THR A 182 -2.85 -3.54 8.33
C THR A 182 -2.81 -2.61 7.13
N LEU A 183 -1.62 -2.37 6.59
CA LEU A 183 -1.38 -1.55 5.41
C LEU A 183 -1.06 -2.43 4.21
N ALA A 184 -1.74 -2.23 3.08
CA ALA A 184 -1.33 -2.80 1.80
C ALA A 184 -1.15 -1.71 0.73
N TYR A 185 -0.09 -1.83 -0.07
CA TYR A 185 0.21 -0.89 -1.15
C TYR A 185 0.95 -1.60 -2.29
N PHE A 186 0.86 -1.03 -3.49
CA PHE A 186 1.38 -1.66 -4.70
C PHE A 186 2.71 -1.06 -5.10
N LEU A 187 3.55 -1.91 -5.67
CA LEU A 187 4.85 -1.54 -6.22
C LEU A 187 5.04 -2.20 -7.57
N ARG A 188 5.94 -1.64 -8.38
CA ARG A 188 6.45 -2.32 -9.57
C ARG A 188 7.86 -2.82 -9.29
N ASP A 189 8.16 -4.02 -9.75
CA ASP A 189 9.54 -4.49 -9.78
C ASP A 189 10.32 -3.83 -10.92
N ASN A 190 11.62 -4.12 -11.01
CA ASN A 190 12.50 -3.63 -12.08
C ASN A 190 12.12 -4.15 -13.48
N GLN A 191 11.23 -5.15 -13.57
CA GLN A 191 10.67 -5.70 -14.80
C GLN A 191 9.25 -5.16 -15.07
N SER A 192 8.80 -4.13 -14.33
CA SER A 192 7.47 -3.54 -14.41
C SER A 192 6.31 -4.47 -14.05
N GLN A 193 6.58 -5.62 -13.42
CA GLN A 193 5.57 -6.51 -12.87
C GLN A 193 4.95 -5.89 -11.62
N LEU A 194 3.66 -6.16 -11.40
CA LEU A 194 2.92 -5.64 -10.27
C LEU A 194 3.16 -6.52 -9.03
N GLY A 195 3.62 -5.90 -7.95
CA GLY A 195 3.70 -6.47 -6.63
C GLY A 195 2.80 -5.73 -5.63
N MET A 196 2.49 -6.40 -4.54
CA MET A 196 1.79 -5.86 -3.37
C MET A 196 2.65 -6.10 -2.14
N ILE A 197 2.83 -5.06 -1.33
CA ILE A 197 3.38 -5.17 0.01
C ILE A 197 2.24 -5.10 0.99
N THR A 198 2.22 -6.02 1.95
CA THR A 198 1.34 -5.96 3.11
C THR A 198 2.20 -5.87 4.37
N VAL A 199 1.92 -4.88 5.21
CA VAL A 199 2.53 -4.69 6.53
C VAL A 199 1.43 -4.79 7.58
N THR A 200 1.61 -5.66 8.57
CA THR A 200 0.55 -5.96 9.53
C THR A 200 1.12 -6.35 10.90
N PRO A 201 0.47 -5.94 12.02
CA PRO A 201 0.80 -6.45 13.36
C PRO A 201 0.34 -7.90 13.54
N HIS A 202 -0.49 -8.43 12.64
CA HIS A 202 -1.01 -9.79 12.70
C HIS A 202 -0.13 -10.73 11.86
N GLN A 203 -0.03 -11.98 12.28
CA GLN A 203 0.65 -13.00 11.48
C GLN A 203 -0.33 -13.59 10.47
N LEU A 204 0.02 -13.58 9.18
CA LEU A 204 -0.77 -14.25 8.14
C LEU A 204 -0.46 -15.75 8.12
N ASN A 205 -1.51 -16.57 7.99
CA ASN A 205 -1.35 -18.01 7.76
C ASN A 205 -0.93 -18.29 6.31
N LEU A 206 0.38 -18.43 6.06
CA LEU A 206 0.92 -18.63 4.71
C LEU A 206 0.64 -20.02 4.14
N ASP A 207 0.54 -21.03 4.99
CA ASP A 207 0.14 -22.37 4.56
C ASP A 207 -1.28 -22.34 3.99
N SER A 208 -2.19 -21.62 4.66
CA SER A 208 -3.54 -21.38 4.14
C SER A 208 -3.52 -20.65 2.79
N LEU A 209 -2.66 -19.65 2.60
CA LEU A 209 -2.54 -18.97 1.31
C LEU A 209 -2.06 -19.92 0.20
N LYS A 210 -1.13 -20.82 0.51
CA LYS A 210 -0.64 -21.83 -0.42
C LYS A 210 -1.71 -22.88 -0.74
N GLU A 211 -2.38 -23.41 0.27
CA GLU A 211 -3.44 -24.42 0.15
C GLU A 211 -4.64 -23.90 -0.68
N ASN A 212 -4.97 -22.62 -0.55
CA ASN A 212 -6.02 -21.98 -1.34
C ASN A 212 -5.55 -21.51 -2.73
N GLY A 213 -4.30 -21.79 -3.12
CA GLY A 213 -3.77 -21.48 -4.44
C GLY A 213 -3.50 -20.00 -4.69
N PHE A 214 -3.24 -19.23 -3.63
CA PHE A 214 -2.82 -17.82 -3.71
C PHE A 214 -1.30 -17.66 -3.79
N ALA A 215 -0.51 -18.66 -3.39
CA ALA A 215 0.93 -18.67 -3.53
C ALA A 215 1.38 -19.98 -4.18
N ASP A 216 2.01 -19.88 -5.36
CA ASP A 216 2.61 -21.03 -6.03
C ASP A 216 3.99 -21.35 -5.45
N THR A 217 4.73 -20.30 -5.06
CA THR A 217 6.06 -20.38 -4.48
C THR A 217 6.11 -19.52 -3.22
N LEU A 218 6.69 -20.05 -2.15
CA LEU A 218 6.93 -19.34 -0.88
C LEU A 218 8.44 -19.24 -0.65
N HIS A 219 8.91 -18.03 -0.36
CA HIS A 219 10.25 -17.73 0.12
C HIS A 219 10.16 -17.08 1.50
N ASP A 220 10.99 -17.51 2.45
CA ASP A 220 10.96 -17.05 3.84
C ASP A 220 12.32 -16.49 4.27
N GLY A 221 12.30 -15.53 5.21
CA GLY A 221 13.51 -14.98 5.81
C GLY A 221 14.37 -14.22 4.80
N ASP A 222 15.68 -14.48 4.79
CA ASP A 222 16.62 -13.85 3.86
C ASP A 222 16.30 -14.15 2.37
N ASP A 223 15.65 -15.29 2.11
CA ASP A 223 15.26 -15.72 0.76
C ASP A 223 14.02 -14.99 0.24
N ALA A 224 13.26 -14.26 1.07
CA ALA A 224 12.08 -13.52 0.65
C ALA A 224 12.37 -12.54 -0.50
N LEU A 225 13.62 -12.05 -0.59
CA LEU A 225 14.09 -11.20 -1.69
C LEU A 225 14.04 -11.90 -3.07
N LEU A 226 14.09 -13.23 -3.11
CA LEU A 226 13.95 -14.00 -4.35
C LEU A 226 12.55 -13.84 -4.98
N ALA A 227 11.54 -13.48 -4.17
CA ALA A 227 10.21 -13.18 -4.67
C ALA A 227 10.24 -12.03 -5.69
N TRP A 228 11.13 -11.05 -5.53
CA TRP A 228 11.29 -9.90 -6.42
C TRP A 228 12.12 -10.18 -7.67
N GLY A 229 12.58 -11.42 -7.87
CA GLY A 229 13.27 -11.81 -9.09
C GLY A 229 14.64 -11.17 -9.26
N VAL A 230 15.24 -10.67 -8.18
CA VAL A 230 16.63 -10.21 -8.18
C VAL A 230 17.51 -11.46 -8.14
N PRO A 231 18.24 -11.78 -9.23
CA PRO A 231 19.31 -12.77 -9.14
C PRO A 231 20.33 -12.20 -8.17
N HIS A 232 20.89 -13.01 -7.29
CA HIS A 232 22.03 -12.61 -6.47
C HIS A 232 23.11 -12.00 -7.37
N TRP A 233 23.26 -10.67 -7.37
CA TRP A 233 24.42 -10.01 -7.94
C TRP A 233 25.51 -10.09 -6.87
N GLN A 234 26.39 -11.06 -7.07
CA GLN A 234 27.78 -11.01 -6.61
C GLN A 234 28.49 -9.81 -7.23
#